data_AF-A0A7I8E1M3-F1
#
_entry.id   AF-A0A7I8E1M3-F1
#
_cell.length_a   1.000
_cell.length_b   1.000
_cell.length_c   1.000
_cell.angle_alpha   90.00
_cell.angle_beta   90.00
_cell.angle_gamma   90.00
#
_symmetry.space_group_name_H-M   'P 1'
#
loop_
_entity.id
_entity.type
_entity.pdbx_description
1 polymer ?
#
loop_
_entity_poly.entity_id
_entity_poly.type
_entity_poly.pdbx_seq_one_letter_code
_entity_poly.pdbx_strand_id
1 'polypeptide(L)'
;MLFYNGDYKLVIKAEKGATFCGFLDVGSIGISKPEQWFDLRTWINEGCREFQEEDNSDLGNVYIIKLPKDKLKVLAETKRIFALNISTGTLYKKVNKLPYAIMKDVYESKADTYIEQTSFPECYEFRSN
;
A
#
# COMPACT_ATOMS: atom_id res chain seq x y z
N MET A 1 -2.00 28.16 0.43
CA MET A 1 -2.07 26.90 -0.34
C MET A 1 -2.34 25.79 0.66
N LEU A 2 -3.53 25.18 0.62
CA LEU A 2 -3.89 24.07 1.50
C LEU A 2 -3.50 22.78 0.77
N PHE A 3 -2.54 22.04 1.29
CA PHE A 3 -2.23 20.68 0.82
C PHE A 3 -3.25 19.75 1.49
N TYR A 4 -4.16 19.17 0.71
CA TYR A 4 -5.20 18.28 1.22
C TYR A 4 -4.70 16.83 1.10
N ASN A 5 -4.21 16.28 2.21
CA ASN A 5 -3.72 14.90 2.31
C ASN A 5 -4.70 14.05 3.16
N GLY A 6 -6.00 14.13 2.87
CA GLY A 6 -7.05 13.49 3.66
C GLY A 6 -7.11 14.01 5.10
N ASP A 7 -7.00 13.10 6.07
CA ASP A 7 -7.07 13.36 7.52
C ASP A 7 -5.77 13.93 8.11
N TYR A 8 -4.71 14.10 7.31
CA TYR A 8 -3.45 14.69 7.76
C TYR A 8 -3.33 16.18 7.37
N LYS A 9 -2.71 16.97 8.25
CA LYS A 9 -2.34 18.38 8.02
C LYS A 9 -0.84 18.57 8.14
N LEU A 10 -0.30 19.43 7.28
CA LEU A 10 1.06 19.92 7.41
C LEU A 10 1.13 20.92 8.57
N VAL A 11 1.99 20.65 9.55
CA VAL A 11 2.23 21.53 10.70
C VAL A 11 3.67 22.05 10.66
N ILE A 12 3.85 23.31 11.05
CA ILE A 12 5.15 23.98 11.16
C ILE A 12 5.29 24.46 12.60
N LYS A 13 6.49 24.31 13.17
CA LYS A 13 6.77 24.83 14.51
C LYS A 13 6.77 26.36 14.47
N ALA A 14 5.99 27.00 15.35
CA ALA A 14 5.87 28.45 15.41
C ALA A 14 7.12 29.09 16.04
N GLU A 15 8.21 29.16 15.29
CA GLU A 15 9.48 29.77 15.70
C GLU A 15 10.08 30.64 14.59
N LYS A 16 10.89 31.64 14.99
CA LYS A 16 11.53 32.55 14.03
C LYS A 16 12.52 31.77 13.16
N GLY A 17 12.28 31.76 11.86
CA GLY A 17 13.14 31.07 10.90
C GLY A 17 12.84 29.57 10.75
N ALA A 18 11.68 29.10 11.20
CA ALA A 18 11.28 27.71 11.03
C ALA A 18 11.34 27.26 9.56
N THR A 19 12.11 26.21 9.28
CA THR A 19 12.18 25.56 7.97
C THR A 19 11.69 24.11 7.99
N PHE A 20 11.47 23.55 9.17
CA PHE A 20 11.00 22.17 9.34
C PHE A 20 9.49 22.11 9.52
N CYS A 21 8.88 21.12 8.87
CA CYS A 21 7.47 20.78 8.98
C CYS A 21 7.30 19.27 9.19
N GLY A 22 6.11 18.87 9.59
CA GLY A 22 5.71 17.47 9.71
C GLY A 22 4.24 17.30 9.35
N PHE A 23 3.80 16.07 9.13
CA PHE A 23 2.39 15.75 8.98
C PHE A 23 1.81 15.28 10.32
N LEU A 24 0.57 15.67 10.60
CA LEU A 24 -0.14 15.27 11.79
C LEU A 24 -1.60 15.00 11.46
N ASP A 25 -2.14 13.91 11.98
CA ASP A 25 -3.57 13.62 11.92
C ASP A 25 -4.38 14.77 12.55
N VAL A 26 -5.51 15.13 11.96
CA VAL A 26 -6.37 16.24 12.41
C VAL A 26 -6.83 16.04 13.85
N GLY A 27 -7.17 14.80 14.24
CA GLY A 27 -7.59 14.47 15.60
C GLY A 27 -6.47 14.60 16.64
N SER A 28 -5.22 14.64 16.18
CA SER A 28 -4.02 14.72 17.01
C SER A 28 -3.49 16.15 17.19
N ILE A 29 -4.05 17.14 16.48
CA ILE A 29 -3.60 18.54 16.57
C ILE A 29 -3.77 19.08 17.99
N GLY A 30 -2.66 19.52 18.58
CA GLY A 30 -2.64 20.04 19.96
C GLY A 30 -2.54 18.96 21.05
N ILE A 31 -2.62 17.69 20.66
CA ILE A 31 -2.46 16.53 21.56
C ILE A 31 -1.07 15.93 21.41
N SER A 32 -0.62 15.73 20.17
CA SER A 32 0.69 15.15 19.86
C SER A 32 1.50 16.02 18.89
N LYS A 33 2.70 15.56 18.56
CA LYS A 33 3.61 16.17 17.59
C LYS A 33 3.82 15.20 16.43
N PRO A 34 4.17 15.68 15.24
CA PRO A 34 4.59 14.81 14.13
C PRO A 34 5.68 13.84 14.57
N GLU A 35 5.54 12.58 14.15
CA GLU A 35 6.57 11.56 14.35
C GLU A 35 7.82 11.87 13.52
N GLN A 36 7.62 12.38 12.30
CA GLN A 36 8.68 12.77 11.39
C GLN A 36 8.64 14.27 11.07
N TRP A 37 9.81 14.90 11.16
CA TRP A 37 10.05 16.28 10.73
C TRP A 37 10.97 16.28 9.51
N PHE A 38 10.69 17.16 8.55
CA PHE A 38 11.43 17.29 7.31
C PHE A 38 11.57 18.76 6.90
N ASP A 39 12.59 19.07 6.10
CA ASP A 39 12.81 20.42 5.59
C ASP A 39 11.80 20.76 4.48
N LEU A 40 11.05 21.85 4.69
CA LEU A 40 9.99 22.30 3.79
C LEU A 40 10.52 22.65 2.39
N ARG A 41 11.72 23.24 2.30
CA ARG A 41 12.27 23.67 1.01
C ARG A 41 12.73 22.46 0.20
N THR A 42 13.40 21.52 0.84
CA THR A 42 13.79 20.25 0.21
C THR A 42 12.55 19.52 -0.32
N TRP A 43 11.51 19.38 0.52
CA TRP A 43 10.27 18.70 0.11
C TRP A 43 9.57 19.37 -1.07
N ILE A 44 9.49 20.70 -1.09
CA ILE A 44 8.95 21.46 -2.22
C ILE A 44 9.79 21.24 -3.48
N ASN A 45 11.12 21.32 -3.38
CA ASN A 45 12.02 21.15 -4.51
C ASN A 45 11.98 19.74 -5.11
N GLU A 46 11.61 18.74 -4.31
CA GLU A 46 11.42 17.36 -4.75
C GLU A 46 10.03 17.07 -5.35
N GLY A 47 9.18 18.10 -5.45
CA GLY A 47 7.85 18.01 -6.03
C GLY A 47 6.76 17.63 -5.04
N CYS A 48 6.94 17.94 -3.75
CA CYS A 48 5.98 17.65 -2.68
C CYS A 48 5.58 16.17 -2.61
N ARG A 49 6.57 15.26 -2.65
CA ARG A 49 6.33 13.82 -2.63
C ARG A 49 5.50 13.41 -1.42
N GLU A 50 4.49 12.58 -1.62
CA GLU A 50 3.76 11.98 -0.49
C GLU A 50 4.74 11.18 0.37
N PHE A 51 4.68 11.39 1.69
CA PHE A 51 5.40 10.55 2.63
C PHE A 51 4.71 9.19 2.62
N GLN A 52 5.40 8.19 2.10
CA GLN A 52 5.06 6.81 2.37
C GLN A 52 5.58 6.55 3.78
N GLU A 53 4.70 6.22 4.73
CA GLU A 53 5.14 5.62 5.97
C GLU A 53 6.08 4.45 5.60
N GLU A 54 7.24 4.36 6.27
CA GLU A 54 8.09 3.19 6.10
C GLU A 54 7.27 1.98 6.52
N ASP A 55 6.87 1.18 5.53
CA ASP A 55 6.13 -0.04 5.74
C ASP A 55 7.05 -1.03 6.46
N ASN A 56 6.98 -1.04 7.79
CA ASN A 56 7.77 -1.90 8.66
C ASN A 56 7.25 -3.34 8.69
N SER A 57 6.24 -3.67 7.87
CA SER A 57 5.73 -5.03 7.77
C SER A 57 6.69 -5.94 7.00
N ASP A 58 6.48 -7.25 7.11
CA ASP A 58 7.37 -8.22 6.49
C ASP A 58 7.36 -8.09 4.95
N LEU A 59 8.51 -8.29 4.33
CA LEU A 59 8.62 -8.40 2.87
C LEU A 59 8.40 -9.86 2.45
N GLY A 60 7.51 -10.09 1.49
CA GLY A 60 7.18 -11.44 1.06
C GLY A 60 6.47 -11.52 -0.28
N ASN A 61 5.75 -12.61 -0.48
CA ASN A 61 5.07 -12.91 -1.73
C ASN A 61 3.59 -13.24 -1.48
N VAL A 62 2.72 -12.86 -2.42
CA VAL A 62 1.29 -13.24 -2.40
C VAL A 62 1.06 -14.43 -3.32
N TYR A 63 0.42 -15.46 -2.80
CA TYR A 63 0.09 -16.68 -3.52
C TYR A 63 -1.42 -16.82 -3.69
N ILE A 64 -1.85 -17.38 -4.83
CA ILE A 64 -3.13 -18.07 -4.90
C ILE A 64 -2.90 -19.48 -4.34
N ILE A 65 -3.68 -19.88 -3.34
CA ILE A 65 -3.54 -21.16 -2.64
C ILE A 65 -4.71 -22.12 -2.88
N LYS A 66 -5.89 -21.59 -3.22
CA LYS A 66 -7.06 -22.37 -3.63
C LYS A 66 -7.92 -21.54 -4.59
N LEU A 67 -8.84 -22.20 -5.29
CA LEU A 67 -9.80 -21.57 -6.19
C LEU A 67 -11.20 -22.15 -5.96
N PRO A 68 -12.25 -21.31 -5.95
CA PRO A 68 -13.63 -21.77 -5.89
C PRO A 68 -14.05 -22.37 -7.24
N LYS A 69 -15.29 -22.89 -7.31
CA LYS A 69 -15.84 -23.47 -8.54
C LYS A 69 -15.82 -22.49 -9.71
N ASP A 70 -16.10 -21.21 -9.46
CA ASP A 70 -16.06 -20.15 -10.46
C ASP A 70 -14.64 -19.56 -10.60
N LYS A 71 -13.75 -20.34 -11.21
CA LYS A 71 -12.35 -19.97 -11.39
C LYS A 71 -12.16 -18.70 -12.22
N LEU A 72 -12.97 -18.51 -13.27
CA LEU A 72 -12.78 -17.39 -14.21
C LEU A 72 -13.09 -16.05 -13.56
N LYS A 73 -14.14 -15.99 -12.73
CA LYS A 73 -14.48 -14.78 -11.98
C LYS A 73 -13.34 -14.37 -11.04
N VAL A 74 -12.80 -15.31 -10.28
CA VAL A 74 -11.66 -15.03 -9.37
C VAL A 74 -10.47 -14.52 -10.16
N LEU A 75 -10.06 -15.20 -11.23
CA LEU A 75 -8.89 -14.81 -12.00
C LEU A 75 -9.01 -13.43 -12.66
N ALA A 76 -10.21 -13.07 -13.14
CA ALA A 76 -10.47 -11.74 -13.70
C ALA A 76 -10.37 -10.66 -12.62
N GLU A 77 -10.93 -10.92 -11.44
CA GLU A 77 -10.85 -10.03 -10.28
C GLU A 77 -9.42 -9.91 -9.75
N THR A 78 -8.68 -11.01 -9.60
CA THR A 78 -7.27 -11.02 -9.21
C THR A 78 -6.46 -10.11 -10.14
N LYS A 79 -6.61 -10.29 -11.46
CA LYS A 79 -5.84 -9.51 -12.42
C LYS A 79 -6.12 -8.02 -12.31
N ARG A 80 -7.38 -7.64 -12.06
CA ARG A 80 -7.80 -6.24 -11.89
C ARG A 80 -7.24 -5.63 -10.59
N ILE A 81 -7.42 -6.32 -9.46
CA ILE A 81 -7.07 -5.78 -8.13
C ILE A 81 -5.56 -5.75 -7.94
N PHE A 82 -4.87 -6.83 -8.28
CA PHE A 82 -3.41 -6.94 -8.15
C PHE A 82 -2.66 -6.36 -9.37
N ALA A 83 -3.36 -5.71 -10.29
CA ALA A 83 -2.81 -5.08 -11.51
C ALA A 83 -1.83 -5.97 -12.29
N LEU A 84 -2.13 -7.27 -12.43
CA LEU A 84 -1.19 -8.24 -12.97
C LEU A 84 -0.96 -8.05 -14.47
N ASN A 85 0.30 -7.85 -14.87
CA ASN A 85 0.70 -7.77 -16.27
C ASN A 85 0.90 -9.15 -16.93
N ILE A 86 -0.12 -10.01 -16.84
CA ILE A 86 -0.14 -11.34 -17.48
C ILE A 86 -1.50 -11.57 -18.15
N SER A 87 -1.53 -12.37 -19.22
CA SER A 87 -2.78 -12.73 -19.87
C SER A 87 -3.63 -13.64 -18.96
N THR A 88 -4.96 -13.54 -19.06
CA THR A 88 -5.88 -14.41 -18.31
C THR A 88 -5.66 -15.88 -18.66
N GLY A 89 -5.36 -16.20 -19.93
CA GLY A 89 -5.06 -17.57 -20.36
C GLY A 89 -3.75 -18.11 -19.78
N THR A 90 -2.73 -17.27 -19.65
CA THR A 90 -1.47 -17.64 -18.99
C THR A 90 -1.69 -17.87 -17.50
N LEU A 91 -2.41 -16.95 -16.84
CA LEU A 91 -2.74 -17.07 -15.42
C LEU A 91 -3.54 -18.36 -15.15
N TYR A 92 -4.57 -18.63 -15.96
CA TYR A 92 -5.40 -19.84 -15.89
C TYR A 92 -4.55 -21.12 -15.94
N LYS A 93 -3.56 -21.19 -16.82
CA LYS A 93 -2.66 -22.35 -16.90
C LYS A 93 -1.77 -22.49 -15.67
N LYS A 94 -1.27 -21.38 -15.13
CA LYS A 94 -0.35 -21.38 -13.99
C LYS A 94 -1.05 -21.78 -12.69
N VAL A 95 -2.27 -21.30 -12.46
CA VAL A 95 -3.04 -21.63 -11.25
C VAL A 95 -3.56 -23.08 -11.21
N ASN A 96 -3.36 -23.87 -12.26
CA ASN A 96 -3.59 -25.32 -12.19
C ASN A 96 -2.54 -26.03 -11.32
N LYS A 97 -1.40 -25.37 -11.03
CA LYS A 97 -0.38 -25.84 -10.10
C LYS A 97 -0.31 -24.85 -8.95
N LEU A 98 -1.12 -25.08 -7.92
CA LEU A 98 -1.11 -24.29 -6.69
C LEU A 98 -0.06 -24.82 -5.71
N PRO A 99 0.51 -23.97 -4.83
CA PRO A 99 0.31 -22.51 -4.80
C PRO A 99 1.03 -21.79 -5.95
N TYR A 100 0.47 -20.67 -6.41
CA TYR A 100 1.08 -19.85 -7.47
C TYR A 100 1.29 -18.41 -7.00
N ALA A 101 2.54 -17.94 -7.03
CA ALA A 101 2.90 -16.56 -6.69
C ALA A 101 2.38 -15.58 -7.74
N ILE A 102 1.53 -14.64 -7.31
CA ILE A 102 0.96 -13.57 -8.15
C ILE A 102 1.66 -12.23 -7.93
N MET A 103 2.19 -11.99 -6.74
CA MET A 103 3.03 -10.83 -6.42
C MET A 103 4.28 -11.30 -5.69
N LYS A 104 5.38 -10.60 -5.95
CA LYS A 104 6.66 -10.85 -5.30
C LYS A 104 7.23 -9.57 -4.72
N ASP A 105 8.04 -9.72 -3.68
CA ASP A 105 8.77 -8.64 -3.01
C ASP A 105 7.82 -7.48 -2.67
N VAL A 106 6.71 -7.82 -2.03
CA VAL A 106 5.67 -6.88 -1.59
C VAL A 106 5.59 -6.90 -0.06
N TYR A 107 5.41 -5.73 0.54
CA TYR A 107 5.16 -5.62 1.96
C TYR A 107 3.80 -6.21 2.33
N GLU A 108 3.72 -6.84 3.49
CA GLU A 108 2.50 -7.48 4.02
C GLU A 108 1.32 -6.51 4.05
N SER A 109 1.50 -5.27 4.52
CA SER A 109 0.41 -4.28 4.60
C SER A 109 -0.24 -4.00 3.23
N LYS A 110 0.59 -3.95 2.19
CA LYS A 110 0.14 -3.77 0.80
C LYS A 110 -0.50 -5.04 0.24
N ALA A 111 0.02 -6.21 0.61
CA ALA A 111 -0.59 -7.49 0.26
C ALA A 111 -1.99 -7.60 0.87
N ASP A 112 -2.15 -7.30 2.15
CA ASP A 112 -3.41 -7.33 2.89
C ASP A 112 -4.43 -6.39 2.24
N THR A 113 -4.01 -5.16 1.93
CA THR A 113 -4.85 -4.19 1.22
C THR A 113 -5.43 -4.75 -0.08
N TYR A 114 -4.64 -5.49 -0.87
CA TYR A 114 -5.15 -6.11 -2.10
C TYR A 114 -6.04 -7.32 -1.82
N ILE A 115 -5.71 -8.16 -0.84
CA ILE A 115 -6.46 -9.37 -0.48
C ILE A 115 -7.85 -8.99 0.04
N GLU A 116 -7.95 -8.00 0.92
CA GLU A 116 -9.20 -7.49 1.51
C GLU A 116 -10.15 -6.87 0.46
N GLN A 117 -9.59 -6.29 -0.62
CA GLN A 117 -10.39 -5.76 -1.72
C GLN A 117 -11.02 -6.85 -2.60
N THR A 118 -10.58 -8.11 -2.46
CA THR A 118 -11.13 -9.22 -3.25
C THR A 118 -12.43 -9.74 -2.64
N SER A 119 -13.31 -10.25 -3.50
CA SER A 119 -14.50 -10.97 -3.06
C SER A 119 -14.21 -12.36 -2.47
N PHE A 120 -12.95 -12.82 -2.50
CA PHE A 120 -12.52 -14.17 -2.14
C PHE A 120 -11.15 -14.17 -1.42
N PRO A 121 -11.02 -13.44 -0.29
CA PRO A 121 -9.74 -13.28 0.40
C PRO A 121 -9.12 -14.63 0.80
N GLU A 122 -9.95 -15.64 1.07
CA GLU A 122 -9.52 -16.99 1.43
C GLU A 122 -8.73 -17.70 0.31
N CYS A 123 -8.80 -17.22 -0.93
CA CYS A 123 -8.05 -17.80 -2.05
C CYS A 123 -6.57 -17.41 -2.04
N TYR A 124 -6.20 -16.43 -1.24
CA TYR A 124 -4.87 -15.84 -1.22
C TYR A 124 -4.17 -16.07 0.11
N GLU A 125 -2.84 -16.07 0.08
CA GLU A 125 -2.01 -16.16 1.26
C GLU A 125 -0.74 -15.33 1.04
N PHE A 126 -0.44 -14.45 1.99
CA PHE A 126 0.87 -13.82 2.09
C PHE A 126 1.85 -14.79 2.78
N ARG A 127 3.08 -14.87 2.27
CA ARG A 127 4.17 -15.60 2.93
C ARG A 127 5.40 -14.71 2.94
N SER A 128 5.86 -14.37 4.14
CA SER A 128 7.14 -13.67 4.35
C SER A 128 8.31 -14.51 3.83
N ASN A 129 9.39 -13.82 3.48
CA ASN A 129 10.63 -14.42 2.97
C ASN A 129 11.41 -15.18 4.04
#